data_AF-A0A2D5W686-F1
#
_entry.id   AF-A0A2D5W686-F1
#
_cell.length_a   1.000
_cell.length_b   1.000
_cell.length_c   1.000
_cell.angle_alpha   90.00
_cell.angle_beta   90.00
_cell.angle_gamma   90.00
#
_symmetry.space_group_name_H-M   'P 1'
#
loop_
_entity.id
_entity.type
_entity.pdbx_description
1 polymer ?
#
loop_
_entity_poly.entity_id
_entity_poly.type
_entity_poly.pdbx_seq_one_letter_code
_entity_poly.pdbx_strand_id
1 'polypeptide(L)'
;MPVTVEPTMVLLKEDALGRVELLEGAAGKVVRRVACGGRVLGSRLVARGLLRRERRALEALAALEESAAGELPVPRLVRGDGGPDRGELLRSWIPGLALHRATELPVDFFDLLDELVCAMHGCGVCHNDLHKEQNILVGEDGRPCLVDFQLASVHRRVPPGRAREDLRHVQKHRRRYTRGGRGPAGLAELDGTGEGTRVQSHGLTSRGLTSRGLGHGLERGLSARLWRRFVKPIYRRGTNALGRRDWEERRPSSGPWPNWTGPVGRR
;
A
#
# COMPACT_ATOMS: atom_id res chain seq x y z
N MET A 1 19.37 -16.56 35.58
CA MET A 1 17.92 -16.56 35.27
C MET A 1 17.75 -15.86 33.93
N PRO A 2 17.34 -16.53 32.84
CA PRO A 2 17.02 -15.81 31.61
C PRO A 2 15.76 -14.99 31.87
N VAL A 3 15.85 -13.68 31.72
CA VAL A 3 14.70 -12.78 31.75
C VAL A 3 13.83 -13.16 30.56
N THR A 4 12.73 -13.86 30.80
CA THR A 4 11.68 -14.06 29.79
C THR A 4 11.04 -12.70 29.54
N VAL A 5 11.53 -12.01 28.51
CA VAL A 5 10.91 -10.78 28.01
C VAL A 5 9.54 -11.18 27.48
N GLU A 6 8.48 -10.80 28.21
CA GLU A 6 7.13 -11.02 27.72
C GLU A 6 6.93 -10.26 26.40
N PRO A 7 6.28 -10.88 25.41
CA PRO A 7 6.03 -10.22 24.13
C PRO A 7 5.18 -8.96 24.37
N THR A 8 5.68 -7.81 23.95
CA THR A 8 4.94 -6.56 24.03
C THR A 8 3.90 -6.53 22.92
N MET A 9 2.66 -6.18 23.28
CA MET A 9 1.56 -6.04 22.33
C MET A 9 1.15 -4.58 22.23
N VAL A 10 1.18 -4.03 21.02
CA VAL A 10 0.73 -2.67 20.72
C VAL A 10 -0.46 -2.74 19.76
N LEU A 11 -1.60 -2.19 20.16
CA LEU A 11 -2.77 -2.06 19.30
C LEU A 11 -2.50 -1.01 18.21
N LEU A 12 -2.46 -1.43 16.94
CA LEU A 12 -2.27 -0.52 15.80
C LEU A 12 -3.60 0.05 15.30
N LYS A 13 -4.65 -0.76 15.29
CA LYS A 13 -5.98 -0.36 14.79
C LYS A 13 -7.08 -1.22 15.40
N GLU A 14 -8.20 -0.60 15.75
CA GLU A 14 -9.45 -1.29 16.09
C GLU A 14 -10.63 -0.66 15.34
N ASP A 15 -11.42 -1.48 14.67
CA ASP A 15 -12.59 -1.04 13.90
C ASP A 15 -13.75 -2.06 13.98
N ALA A 16 -14.80 -1.84 13.19
CA ALA A 16 -15.99 -2.71 13.19
C ALA A 16 -15.71 -4.13 12.66
N LEU A 17 -14.56 -4.39 12.05
CA LEU A 17 -14.16 -5.69 11.52
C LEU A 17 -13.22 -6.43 12.50
N GLY A 18 -12.50 -5.70 13.34
CA GLY A 18 -11.74 -6.26 14.45
C GLY A 18 -10.50 -5.46 14.76
N ARG A 19 -9.40 -6.14 15.11
CA ARG A 19 -8.16 -5.52 15.58
C ARG A 19 -6.94 -5.87 14.74
N VAL A 20 -6.00 -4.95 14.69
CA VAL A 20 -4.66 -5.13 14.15
C VAL A 20 -3.68 -4.77 15.27
N GLU A 21 -2.82 -5.71 15.62
CA GLU A 21 -1.94 -5.65 16.78
C GLU A 21 -0.50 -5.94 16.30
N LEU A 22 0.46 -5.18 16.80
CA LEU A 22 1.88 -5.45 16.66
C LEU A 22 2.32 -6.28 17.86
N LEU A 23 2.85 -7.46 17.59
CA LEU A 23 3.47 -8.34 18.58
C LEU A 23 4.98 -8.21 18.43
N GLU A 24 5.64 -7.82 19.51
CA GLU A 24 7.08 -7.62 19.55
C GLU A 24 7.67 -8.56 20.61
N GLY A 25 8.43 -9.55 20.16
CA GLY A 25 9.06 -10.55 21.04
C GLY A 25 10.48 -10.89 20.60
N ALA A 26 11.08 -11.88 21.26
CA ALA A 26 12.47 -12.30 20.98
C ALA A 26 12.71 -12.71 19.51
N ALA A 27 11.67 -13.19 18.81
CA ALA A 27 11.73 -13.59 17.41
C ALA A 27 11.49 -12.43 16.41
N GLY A 28 11.29 -11.20 16.89
CA GLY A 28 11.05 -10.01 16.07
C GLY A 28 9.61 -9.50 16.11
N LYS A 29 9.28 -8.63 15.14
CA LYS A 29 7.98 -7.96 15.02
C LYS A 29 7.03 -8.72 14.09
N VAL A 30 5.83 -8.99 14.56
CA VAL A 30 4.75 -9.66 13.81
C VAL A 30 3.48 -8.84 13.90
N VAL A 31 2.73 -8.76 12.82
CA VAL A 31 1.39 -8.17 12.80
C VAL A 31 0.36 -9.28 12.97
N ARG A 32 -0.45 -9.20 14.02
CA ARG A 32 -1.62 -10.03 14.24
C ARG A 32 -2.88 -9.28 13.85
N ARG A 33 -3.66 -9.86 12.94
CA ARG A 33 -5.01 -9.39 12.62
C ARG A 33 -6.04 -10.33 13.22
N VAL A 34 -6.96 -9.80 14.03
CA VAL A 34 -8.02 -10.56 14.70
C VAL A 34 -9.37 -10.16 14.11
N ALA A 35 -10.04 -11.10 13.44
CA ALA A 35 -11.38 -10.96 12.86
C ALA A 35 -12.48 -11.26 13.90
N CYS A 36 -12.52 -10.47 14.97
CA CYS A 36 -13.54 -10.60 16.01
C CYS A 36 -14.88 -9.94 15.64
N GLY A 37 -14.91 -9.07 14.62
CA GLY A 37 -16.06 -8.21 14.36
C GLY A 37 -16.22 -7.14 15.45
N GLY A 38 -17.25 -6.30 15.31
CA GLY A 38 -17.55 -5.22 16.24
C GLY A 38 -19.04 -5.15 16.56
N ARG A 39 -19.53 -3.95 16.90
CA ARG A 39 -20.93 -3.71 17.33
C ARG A 39 -22.00 -3.95 16.25
N VAL A 40 -21.59 -4.14 14.99
CA VAL A 40 -22.50 -4.33 13.85
C VAL A 40 -22.78 -5.83 13.66
N LEU A 41 -24.05 -6.22 13.62
CA LEU A 41 -24.44 -7.61 13.41
C LEU A 41 -23.90 -8.14 12.07
N GLY A 42 -23.36 -9.36 12.08
CA GLY A 42 -22.76 -9.99 10.88
C GLY A 42 -21.35 -9.50 10.53
N SER A 43 -20.83 -8.45 11.18
CA SER A 43 -19.48 -7.92 10.93
C SER A 43 -18.38 -8.97 11.12
N ARG A 44 -18.55 -9.91 12.05
CA ARG A 44 -17.61 -11.03 12.27
C ARG A 44 -17.51 -11.97 11.07
N LEU A 45 -18.62 -12.26 10.39
CA LEU A 45 -18.61 -13.11 9.20
C LEU A 45 -17.91 -12.41 8.04
N VAL A 46 -18.18 -11.12 7.85
CA VAL A 46 -17.48 -10.28 6.88
C VAL A 46 -15.98 -10.22 7.20
N ALA A 47 -15.61 -9.96 8.45
CA ALA A 47 -14.23 -9.91 8.91
C ALA A 47 -13.48 -11.22 8.64
N ARG A 48 -14.10 -12.37 8.93
CA ARG A 48 -13.55 -13.70 8.61
C ARG A 48 -13.39 -13.90 7.11
N GLY A 49 -14.37 -13.45 6.31
CA GLY A 49 -14.27 -13.48 4.85
C GLY A 49 -13.09 -12.66 4.32
N LEU A 50 -12.90 -11.45 4.83
CA LEU A 50 -11.77 -10.57 4.48
C LEU A 50 -10.42 -11.15 4.93
N LEU A 51 -10.36 -11.74 6.12
CA LEU A 51 -9.16 -12.40 6.64
C LEU A 51 -8.76 -13.61 5.79
N ARG A 52 -9.74 -14.41 5.32
CA ARG A 52 -9.49 -15.50 4.37
C ARG A 52 -8.96 -14.99 3.03
N ARG A 53 -9.41 -13.82 2.56
CA ARG A 53 -8.92 -13.22 1.32
C ARG A 53 -7.48 -12.74 1.45
N GLU A 54 -7.16 -12.05 2.54
CA GLU A 54 -5.79 -11.63 2.85
C GLU A 54 -4.86 -12.85 2.90
N ARG A 55 -5.24 -13.90 3.65
CA ARG A 55 -4.46 -15.14 3.72
C ARG A 55 -4.19 -15.74 2.34
N ARG A 56 -5.24 -15.97 1.54
CA ARG A 56 -5.10 -16.54 0.19
C ARG A 56 -4.20 -15.71 -0.71
N ALA A 57 -4.27 -14.39 -0.60
CA ALA A 57 -3.39 -13.50 -1.36
C ALA A 57 -1.93 -13.66 -0.94
N LEU A 58 -1.65 -13.70 0.36
CA LEU A 58 -0.28 -13.88 0.88
C LEU A 58 0.27 -15.29 0.57
N GLU A 59 -0.57 -16.33 0.62
CA GLU A 59 -0.20 -17.69 0.18
C GLU A 59 0.17 -17.73 -1.31
N ALA A 60 -0.64 -17.08 -2.15
CA ALA A 60 -0.38 -17.03 -3.60
C ALA A 60 0.89 -16.24 -3.96
N LEU A 61 1.19 -15.18 -3.21
CA LEU A 61 2.42 -14.41 -3.37
C LEU A 61 3.64 -15.25 -2.97
N ALA A 62 3.60 -15.90 -1.81
CA ALA A 62 4.70 -16.75 -1.32
C ALA A 62 4.99 -17.93 -2.25
N ALA A 63 3.96 -18.63 -2.74
CA ALA A 63 4.14 -19.81 -3.59
C ALA A 63 4.88 -19.51 -4.92
N LEU A 64 4.76 -18.29 -5.43
CA LEU A 64 5.37 -17.89 -6.69
C LEU A 64 6.71 -17.17 -6.51
N GLU A 65 6.97 -16.58 -5.34
CA GLU A 65 8.32 -16.16 -4.93
C GLU A 65 9.29 -17.35 -4.89
N GLU A 66 8.84 -18.48 -4.32
CA GLU A 66 9.63 -19.72 -4.28
C GLU A 66 9.92 -20.29 -5.68
N SER A 67 9.08 -19.98 -6.66
CA SER A 67 9.13 -20.59 -7.99
C SER A 67 9.83 -19.76 -9.06
N ALA A 68 9.90 -18.42 -8.96
CA ALA A 68 10.20 -17.62 -10.16
C ALA A 68 11.12 -16.39 -10.05
N ALA A 69 11.12 -15.55 -9.01
CA ALA A 69 11.95 -14.33 -9.07
C ALA A 69 11.93 -13.53 -7.76
N GLY A 70 12.88 -13.82 -6.86
CA GLY A 70 13.21 -12.93 -5.75
C GLY A 70 12.07 -12.66 -4.75
N GLU A 71 12.40 -11.94 -3.68
CA GLU A 71 11.45 -11.59 -2.63
C GLU A 71 10.63 -10.35 -3.03
N LEU A 72 9.30 -10.47 -3.07
CA LEU A 72 8.43 -9.33 -3.29
C LEU A 72 8.29 -8.54 -1.98
N PRO A 73 8.31 -7.20 -2.04
CA PRO A 73 8.12 -6.33 -0.88
C PRO A 73 6.65 -6.29 -0.41
N VAL A 74 6.16 -7.41 0.11
CA VAL A 74 4.80 -7.64 0.63
C VAL A 74 4.85 -8.46 1.94
N PRO A 75 3.83 -8.40 2.81
CA PRO A 75 3.82 -9.16 4.05
C PRO A 75 3.83 -10.66 3.78
N ARG A 76 4.53 -11.43 4.61
CA ARG A 76 4.54 -12.89 4.53
C ARG A 76 3.77 -13.49 5.69
N LEU A 77 3.05 -14.58 5.45
CA LEU A 77 2.42 -15.33 6.53
C LEU A 77 3.48 -15.92 7.45
N VAL A 78 3.27 -15.81 8.76
CA VAL A 78 4.15 -16.43 9.74
C VAL A 78 3.95 -17.94 9.71
N ARG A 79 5.05 -18.71 9.76
CA ARG A 79 4.98 -20.18 9.84
C ARG A 79 4.18 -20.61 11.07
N GLY A 80 3.28 -21.56 10.89
CA GLY A 80 2.41 -22.05 11.96
C GLY A 80 1.21 -21.15 12.28
N ASP A 81 0.94 -20.12 11.46
CA ASP A 81 -0.32 -19.37 11.54
C ASP A 81 -1.51 -20.34 11.45
N GLY A 82 -2.33 -20.38 12.51
CA GLY A 82 -3.16 -21.53 12.89
C GLY A 82 -4.38 -21.84 12.00
N GLY A 83 -4.36 -21.46 10.73
CA GLY A 83 -5.42 -21.77 9.77
C GLY A 83 -6.48 -20.67 9.66
N PRO A 84 -7.25 -20.66 8.55
CA PRO A 84 -8.22 -19.61 8.24
C PRO A 84 -9.42 -19.54 9.19
N ASP A 85 -9.69 -20.60 9.97
CA ASP A 85 -10.86 -20.71 10.82
C ASP A 85 -10.65 -20.21 12.25
N ARG A 86 -9.39 -19.93 12.65
CA ARG A 86 -9.10 -19.32 13.95
C ARG A 86 -9.60 -17.88 14.06
N GLY A 87 -9.91 -17.24 12.94
CA GLY A 87 -10.29 -15.83 12.92
C GLY A 87 -9.13 -14.91 13.23
N GLU A 88 -7.90 -15.39 13.09
CA GLU A 88 -6.67 -14.64 13.29
C GLU A 88 -5.71 -14.90 12.12
N LEU A 89 -4.89 -13.91 11.78
CA LEU A 89 -3.86 -13.98 10.76
C LEU A 89 -2.59 -13.31 11.28
N LEU A 90 -1.50 -14.07 11.31
CA LEU A 90 -0.17 -13.59 11.63
C LEU A 90 0.65 -13.38 10.35
N ARG A 91 1.19 -12.17 10.20
CA ARG A 91 2.06 -11.81 9.07
C ARG A 91 3.28 -10.99 9.51
N SER A 92 4.32 -10.99 8.68
CA SER A 92 5.53 -10.21 8.94
C SER A 92 5.24 -8.72 9.04
N TRP A 93 5.99 -8.05 9.91
CA TRP A 93 6.12 -6.60 9.90
C TRP A 93 6.95 -6.15 8.68
N ILE A 94 6.58 -5.01 8.09
CA ILE A 94 7.36 -4.35 7.06
C ILE A 94 7.78 -2.98 7.62
N PRO A 95 9.08 -2.71 7.77
CA PRO A 95 9.55 -1.40 8.18
C PRO A 95 9.33 -0.38 7.06
N GLY A 96 8.92 0.83 7.42
CA GLY A 96 8.68 1.91 6.47
C GLY A 96 7.55 2.86 6.88
N LEU A 97 7.38 3.90 6.09
CA LEU A 97 6.34 4.92 6.28
C LEU A 97 5.27 4.77 5.23
N ALA A 98 4.00 4.92 5.62
CA ALA A 98 2.93 5.05 4.64
C ALA A 98 3.19 6.26 3.72
N LEU A 99 2.85 6.14 2.43
CA LEU A 99 3.18 7.14 1.39
C LEU A 99 2.72 8.57 1.76
N HIS A 100 1.57 8.68 2.43
CA HIS A 100 1.05 9.97 2.89
C HIS A 100 1.86 10.64 4.01
N ARG A 101 2.70 9.88 4.73
CA ARG A 101 3.60 10.35 5.81
C ARG A 101 5.05 10.44 5.39
N ALA A 102 5.45 9.81 4.28
CA ALA A 102 6.83 9.81 3.80
C ALA A 102 7.38 11.24 3.62
N THR A 103 8.52 11.55 4.23
CA THR A 103 9.19 12.86 4.08
C THR A 103 10.14 12.87 2.90
N GLU A 104 10.57 11.70 2.44
CA GLU A 104 11.47 11.51 1.32
C GLU A 104 10.90 10.48 0.34
N LEU A 105 11.19 10.65 -0.95
CA LEU A 105 10.74 9.74 -2.00
C LEU A 105 11.75 9.66 -3.15
N PRO A 106 12.27 8.48 -3.51
CA PRO A 106 13.14 8.33 -4.66
C PRO A 106 12.46 8.75 -5.97
N VAL A 107 13.23 9.32 -6.89
CA VAL A 107 12.74 9.73 -8.21
C VAL A 107 12.09 8.59 -9.01
N ASP A 108 12.54 7.35 -8.82
CA ASP A 108 12.08 6.13 -9.50
C ASP A 108 10.98 5.38 -8.70
N PHE A 109 10.53 5.90 -7.56
CA PHE A 109 9.59 5.22 -6.66
C PHE A 109 8.32 4.71 -7.35
N PHE A 110 7.70 5.55 -8.19
CA PHE A 110 6.45 5.16 -8.85
C PHE A 110 6.66 4.16 -10.00
N ASP A 111 7.86 4.13 -10.60
CA ASP A 111 8.21 3.14 -11.61
C ASP A 111 8.43 1.77 -10.94
N LEU A 112 9.15 1.76 -9.81
CA LEU A 112 9.28 0.56 -8.97
C LEU A 112 7.91 0.08 -8.43
N LEU A 113 6.99 1.00 -8.14
CA LEU A 113 5.65 0.64 -7.68
C LEU A 113 4.81 0.02 -8.80
N ASP A 114 4.93 0.55 -10.02
CA ASP A 114 4.30 -0.05 -11.21
C ASP A 114 4.86 -1.48 -11.46
N GLU A 115 6.17 -1.67 -11.34
CA GLU A 115 6.83 -2.98 -11.45
C GLU A 115 6.32 -3.96 -10.37
N LEU A 116 6.25 -3.52 -9.12
CA LEU A 116 5.73 -4.32 -8.00
C LEU A 116 4.27 -4.75 -8.24
N VAL A 117 3.43 -3.84 -8.72
CA VAL A 117 2.03 -4.15 -9.03
C VAL A 117 1.93 -5.14 -10.19
N CYS A 118 2.77 -5.01 -11.21
CA CYS A 118 2.84 -5.97 -12.30
C CYS A 118 3.33 -7.35 -11.85
N ALA A 119 4.34 -7.40 -10.98
CA ALA A 119 4.82 -8.66 -10.40
C ALA A 119 3.72 -9.36 -9.59
N MET A 120 3.02 -8.61 -8.73
CA MET A 120 1.85 -9.10 -7.99
C MET A 120 0.74 -9.62 -8.92
N HIS A 121 0.46 -8.93 -10.04
CA HIS A 121 -0.49 -9.39 -11.05
C HIS A 121 -0.02 -10.67 -11.76
N GLY A 122 1.30 -10.80 -12.00
CA GLY A 122 1.95 -12.02 -12.46
C GLY A 122 1.73 -13.19 -11.50
N CYS A 123 1.65 -12.91 -10.20
CA CYS A 123 1.30 -13.89 -9.18
C CYS A 123 -0.20 -14.26 -9.12
N GLY A 124 -1.02 -13.76 -10.05
CA GLY A 124 -2.47 -14.01 -10.02
C GLY A 124 -3.21 -13.17 -8.96
N VAL A 125 -2.53 -12.26 -8.27
CA VAL A 125 -3.10 -11.45 -7.19
C VAL A 125 -3.43 -10.05 -7.70
N CYS A 126 -4.60 -9.53 -7.36
CA CYS A 126 -4.95 -8.13 -7.56
C CYS A 126 -5.35 -7.52 -6.21
N HIS A 127 -4.80 -6.34 -5.89
CA HIS A 127 -4.92 -5.74 -4.56
C HIS A 127 -6.30 -5.10 -4.36
N ASN A 128 -6.90 -4.53 -5.41
CA ASN A 128 -8.19 -3.85 -5.44
C ASN A 128 -8.32 -2.61 -4.52
N ASP A 129 -7.29 -2.25 -3.74
CA ASP A 129 -7.36 -1.18 -2.73
C ASP A 129 -6.20 -0.18 -2.78
N LEU A 130 -5.47 -0.12 -3.89
CA LEU A 130 -4.33 0.81 -4.08
C LEU A 130 -4.74 2.29 -4.17
N HIS A 131 -6.02 2.62 -4.03
CA HIS A 131 -6.50 4.00 -4.02
C HIS A 131 -6.22 4.74 -2.70
N LYS A 132 -5.78 4.00 -1.67
CA LYS A 132 -5.39 4.48 -0.35
C LYS A 132 -3.87 4.61 -0.28
N GLU A 133 -3.38 5.74 0.24
CA GLU A 133 -1.95 5.99 0.40
C GLU A 133 -1.35 5.19 1.58
N GLN A 134 -2.20 4.69 2.47
CA GLN A 134 -1.84 3.87 3.63
C GLN A 134 -1.40 2.45 3.24
N ASN A 135 -1.91 1.95 2.11
CA ASN A 135 -1.62 0.61 1.62
C ASN A 135 -0.30 0.54 0.83
N ILE A 136 0.35 1.69 0.64
CA ILE A 136 1.64 1.84 -0.04
C ILE A 136 2.62 2.36 0.99
N LEU A 137 3.64 1.57 1.32
CA LEU A 137 4.73 1.99 2.18
C LEU A 137 5.94 2.40 1.34
N VAL A 138 6.69 3.37 1.86
CA VAL A 138 8.06 3.67 1.47
C VAL A 138 8.93 2.94 2.49
N GLY A 139 9.62 1.89 2.05
CA GLY A 139 10.56 1.14 2.88
C GLY A 139 11.73 2.01 3.34
N GLU A 140 12.46 1.56 4.34
CA GLU A 140 13.68 2.24 4.82
C GLU A 140 14.77 2.31 3.73
N ASP A 141 14.72 1.40 2.75
CA ASP A 141 15.55 1.39 1.54
C ASP A 141 15.02 2.31 0.42
N GLY A 142 13.97 3.09 0.70
CA GLY A 142 13.30 3.97 -0.26
C GLY A 142 12.39 3.24 -1.25
N ARG A 143 12.31 1.90 -1.22
CA ARG A 143 11.54 1.12 -2.20
C ARG A 143 10.06 1.00 -1.81
N PRO A 144 9.15 0.86 -2.78
CA PRO A 144 7.74 0.65 -2.50
C PRO A 144 7.49 -0.74 -1.90
N CYS A 145 6.64 -0.79 -0.86
CA CYS A 145 6.05 -2.03 -0.36
C CYS A 145 4.51 -1.91 -0.38
N LEU A 146 3.81 -3.03 -0.58
CA LEU A 146 2.35 -3.07 -0.54
C LEU A 146 1.87 -3.78 0.72
N VAL A 147 0.86 -3.23 1.39
CA VAL A 147 0.27 -3.81 2.60
C VAL A 147 -1.25 -3.78 2.55
N ASP A 148 -1.88 -4.55 3.45
CA ASP A 148 -3.34 -4.66 3.59
C ASP A 148 -4.06 -5.33 2.40
N PHE A 149 -3.96 -6.64 2.34
CA PHE A 149 -4.56 -7.47 1.27
C PHE A 149 -5.99 -7.92 1.59
N GLN A 150 -6.70 -7.30 2.55
CA GLN A 150 -8.06 -7.70 2.92
C GLN A 150 -9.05 -7.68 1.75
N LEU A 151 -8.90 -6.73 0.83
CA LEU A 151 -9.73 -6.63 -0.38
C LEU A 151 -9.14 -7.32 -1.60
N ALA A 152 -7.97 -7.95 -1.45
CA ALA A 152 -7.31 -8.62 -2.55
C ALA A 152 -8.17 -9.76 -3.12
N SER A 153 -7.86 -10.14 -4.36
CA SER A 153 -8.49 -11.25 -5.05
C SER A 153 -7.44 -12.07 -5.78
N VAL A 154 -7.52 -13.39 -5.65
CA VAL A 154 -6.60 -14.35 -6.29
C VAL A 154 -7.30 -15.00 -7.47
N HIS A 155 -6.58 -15.13 -8.58
CA HIS A 155 -7.06 -15.67 -9.85
C HIS A 155 -5.96 -16.52 -10.49
N ARG A 156 -6.34 -17.50 -11.32
CA ARG A 156 -5.36 -18.19 -12.19
C ARG A 156 -4.69 -17.20 -13.17
N ARG A 157 -5.44 -16.20 -13.63
CA ARG A 157 -4.96 -15.06 -14.40
C ARG A 157 -5.75 -13.84 -14.00
N VAL A 158 -5.09 -12.75 -13.63
CA VAL A 158 -5.79 -11.53 -13.21
C VAL A 158 -6.64 -10.98 -14.35
N PRO A 159 -7.94 -10.71 -14.12
CA PRO A 159 -8.80 -10.09 -15.13
C PRO A 159 -8.25 -8.71 -15.55
N PRO A 160 -8.16 -8.39 -16.86
CA PRO A 160 -7.56 -7.14 -17.31
C PRO A 160 -8.20 -5.89 -16.70
N GLY A 161 -9.51 -5.91 -16.46
CA GLY A 161 -10.22 -4.79 -15.82
C GLY A 161 -9.81 -4.53 -14.37
N ARG A 162 -9.41 -5.57 -13.62
CA ARG A 162 -8.92 -5.45 -12.25
C ARG A 162 -7.49 -4.94 -12.21
N ALA A 163 -6.62 -5.54 -13.04
CA ALA A 163 -5.23 -5.09 -13.20
C ALA A 163 -5.17 -3.60 -13.59
N ARG A 164 -6.03 -3.21 -14.53
CA ARG A 164 -6.18 -1.82 -14.98
C ARG A 164 -6.56 -0.86 -13.86
N GLU A 165 -7.47 -1.25 -12.96
CA GLU A 165 -7.92 -0.36 -11.89
C GLU A 165 -6.82 -0.17 -10.81
N ASP A 166 -6.04 -1.21 -10.50
CA ASP A 166 -4.86 -1.10 -9.63
C ASP A 166 -3.83 -0.11 -10.22
N LEU A 167 -3.38 -0.31 -11.47
CA LEU A 167 -2.42 0.56 -12.14
C LEU A 167 -2.93 1.99 -12.29
N ARG A 168 -4.24 2.16 -12.55
CA ARG A 168 -4.88 3.48 -12.61
C ARG A 168 -4.82 4.21 -11.26
N HIS A 169 -4.90 3.49 -10.14
CA HIS A 169 -4.73 4.09 -8.81
C HIS A 169 -3.29 4.48 -8.54
N VAL A 170 -2.31 3.66 -8.92
CA VAL A 170 -0.88 4.03 -8.88
C VAL A 170 -0.63 5.31 -9.68
N GLN A 171 -1.13 5.38 -10.92
CA GLN A 171 -1.01 6.58 -11.75
C GLN A 171 -1.67 7.82 -11.13
N LYS A 172 -2.78 7.64 -10.40
CA LYS A 172 -3.44 8.75 -9.70
C LYS A 172 -2.55 9.30 -8.58
N HIS A 173 -1.88 8.43 -7.83
CA HIS A 173 -0.89 8.85 -6.84
C HIS A 173 0.31 9.51 -7.51
N ARG A 174 0.91 8.88 -8.53
CA ARG A 174 2.02 9.47 -9.30
C ARG A 174 1.72 10.91 -9.71
N ARG A 175 0.57 11.15 -10.37
CA ARG A 175 0.14 12.51 -10.76
C ARG A 175 -0.01 13.46 -9.58
N ARG A 176 -0.50 12.98 -8.43
CA ARG A 176 -0.70 13.83 -7.26
C ARG A 176 0.64 14.30 -6.69
N TYR A 177 1.62 13.41 -6.62
CA TYR A 177 2.94 13.68 -6.06
C TYR A 177 3.84 14.44 -7.05
N THR A 178 3.61 14.33 -8.35
CA THR A 178 4.44 15.03 -9.36
C THR A 178 3.82 16.33 -9.91
N ARG A 179 2.59 16.69 -9.56
CA ARG A 179 1.88 17.84 -10.16
C ARG A 179 2.46 19.18 -9.71
N GLY A 180 2.60 20.14 -10.62
CA GLY A 180 2.90 21.54 -10.29
C GLY A 180 4.25 21.71 -9.58
N GLY A 181 5.32 21.19 -10.18
CA GLY A 181 6.68 21.27 -9.63
C GLY A 181 6.95 20.35 -8.44
N ARG A 182 5.93 19.67 -7.89
CA ARG A 182 6.11 18.79 -6.72
C ARG A 182 6.96 17.56 -7.00
N GLY A 183 7.23 17.21 -8.26
CA GLY A 183 8.01 16.05 -8.65
C GLY A 183 9.50 16.39 -8.87
N PRO A 184 10.33 15.41 -9.23
CA PRO A 184 11.77 15.63 -9.44
C PRO A 184 12.10 16.72 -10.46
N ALA A 185 11.23 16.91 -11.46
CA ALA A 185 11.38 17.97 -12.45
C ALA A 185 11.27 19.39 -11.85
N GLY A 186 10.52 19.59 -10.77
CA GLY A 186 10.48 20.90 -10.11
C GLY A 186 11.64 21.15 -9.15
N LEU A 187 12.39 20.13 -8.74
CA LEU A 187 13.69 20.35 -8.06
C LEU A 187 14.72 20.94 -9.04
N ALA A 188 14.77 20.44 -10.28
CA ALA A 188 15.66 20.97 -11.31
C ALA A 188 15.35 22.44 -11.66
N GLU A 189 14.09 22.87 -11.50
CA GLU A 189 13.66 24.25 -11.75
C GLU A 189 14.02 25.18 -10.57
N LEU A 190 13.99 24.68 -9.32
CA LEU A 190 14.43 25.41 -8.12
C LEU A 190 15.96 25.53 -8.05
N ASP A 191 16.71 24.53 -8.50
CA ASP A 191 18.17 24.57 -8.61
C ASP A 191 18.66 25.56 -9.69
N GLY A 192 17.80 25.92 -10.66
CA GLY A 192 18.10 26.82 -11.78
C GLY A 192 17.90 28.31 -11.51
N THR A 193 17.18 28.68 -10.45
CA THR A 193 16.96 30.07 -10.03
C THR A 193 17.83 30.37 -8.81
N GLY A 194 19.00 30.97 -9.05
CA GLY A 194 20.09 31.05 -8.08
C GLY A 194 19.79 31.84 -6.80
N GLU A 195 20.21 31.28 -5.67
CA GLU A 195 21.10 31.93 -4.69
C GLU A 195 21.69 30.88 -3.71
N GLY A 196 23.03 30.77 -3.76
CA GLY A 196 23.94 30.16 -2.78
C GLY A 196 23.45 29.18 -1.71
N THR A 197 23.37 27.89 -2.04
CA THR A 197 23.89 26.81 -1.17
C THR A 197 24.21 25.61 -2.06
N ARG A 198 25.51 25.35 -2.26
CA ARG A 198 26.01 24.27 -3.12
C ARG A 198 25.84 22.93 -2.40
N VAL A 199 24.62 22.39 -2.37
CA VAL A 199 24.44 20.95 -2.15
C VAL A 199 24.92 20.28 -3.42
N GLN A 200 25.94 19.41 -3.30
CA GLN A 200 26.50 18.68 -4.43
C GLN A 200 25.44 17.74 -5.02
N SER A 201 24.68 18.22 -6.00
CA SER A 201 23.87 17.38 -6.88
C SER A 201 24.78 16.67 -7.87
N HIS A 202 25.47 15.63 -7.40
CA HIS A 202 26.16 14.70 -8.29
C HIS A 202 25.11 13.95 -9.13
N GLY A 203 24.99 14.38 -10.39
CA GLY A 203 24.68 13.48 -11.51
C GLY A 203 23.28 12.86 -11.55
N LEU A 204 22.22 13.57 -11.15
CA LEU A 204 20.85 13.16 -11.46
C LEU A 204 20.59 13.36 -12.96
N THR A 205 21.06 12.44 -13.79
CA THR A 205 20.73 12.44 -15.21
C THR A 205 19.22 12.32 -15.37
N SER A 206 18.60 13.29 -16.04
CA SER A 206 17.18 13.41 -16.36
C SER A 206 16.58 12.27 -17.21
N ARG A 207 17.36 11.21 -17.51
CA ARG A 207 16.90 10.02 -18.22
C ARG A 207 16.14 9.10 -17.26
N GLY A 208 14.83 9.33 -17.14
CA GLY A 208 13.94 8.34 -16.54
C GLY A 208 12.65 8.85 -15.92
N LEU A 209 12.33 10.15 -16.00
CA LEU A 209 11.25 10.72 -15.20
C LEU A 209 10.02 11.10 -16.03
N THR A 210 9.00 10.25 -15.98
CA THR A 210 7.70 10.56 -16.59
C THR A 210 6.62 10.71 -15.50
N SER A 211 5.86 11.80 -15.59
CA SER A 211 4.57 11.94 -14.88
C SER A 211 3.52 10.90 -15.32
N ARG A 212 3.89 9.99 -16.23
CA ARG A 212 3.09 8.99 -16.91
C ARG A 212 3.72 7.61 -16.70
N GLY A 213 3.08 6.78 -15.87
CA GLY A 213 3.40 5.37 -15.66
C GLY A 213 2.46 4.44 -16.40
N LEU A 214 2.45 3.17 -16.02
CA LEU A 214 1.67 2.12 -16.70
C LEU A 214 0.16 2.36 -16.63
N GLY A 215 -0.32 3.06 -15.61
CA GLY A 215 -1.71 3.47 -15.49
C GLY A 215 -2.12 4.66 -16.37
N HIS A 216 -1.21 5.27 -17.12
CA HIS A 216 -1.49 6.44 -17.95
C HIS A 216 -2.42 6.10 -19.11
N GLY A 217 -3.43 6.94 -19.36
CA GLY A 217 -4.40 6.73 -20.44
C GLY A 217 -5.43 5.62 -20.18
N LEU A 218 -5.29 4.85 -19.10
CA LEU A 218 -6.27 3.86 -18.71
C LEU A 218 -7.55 4.56 -18.21
N GLU A 219 -8.64 4.41 -18.98
CA GLU A 219 -9.96 4.82 -18.52
C GLU A 219 -10.43 3.99 -17.31
N ARG A 220 -11.62 4.31 -16.80
CA ARG A 220 -12.23 3.58 -15.69
C ARG A 220 -12.93 2.32 -16.19
N GLY A 221 -12.95 1.27 -15.37
CA GLY A 221 -13.82 0.11 -15.62
C GLY A 221 -15.31 0.48 -15.55
N LEU A 222 -16.16 -0.34 -16.17
CA LEU A 222 -17.62 -0.18 -16.14
C LEU A 222 -18.17 -0.16 -14.70
N SER A 223 -17.72 -1.08 -13.85
CA SER A 223 -18.08 -1.14 -12.42
C SER A 223 -17.73 0.15 -11.68
N ALA A 224 -16.53 0.71 -11.92
CA ALA A 224 -16.08 1.96 -11.31
C ALA A 224 -16.83 3.20 -11.85
N ARG A 225 -17.44 3.13 -13.05
CA ARG A 225 -18.34 4.16 -13.59
C ARG A 225 -19.72 4.06 -12.92
N LEU A 226 -20.28 2.86 -12.85
CA LEU A 226 -21.56 2.57 -12.17
C LEU A 226 -21.54 2.97 -10.69
N TRP A 227 -20.50 2.56 -9.95
CA TRP A 227 -20.36 2.94 -8.53
C TRP A 227 -20.34 4.46 -8.34
N ARG A 228 -19.63 5.20 -9.20
CA ARG A 228 -19.57 6.67 -9.12
C ARG A 228 -20.90 7.33 -9.42
N ARG A 229 -21.64 6.80 -10.40
CA ARG A 229 -22.91 7.37 -10.85
C ARG A 229 -24.02 7.15 -9.84
N PHE A 230 -24.08 5.95 -9.25
CA PHE A 230 -25.25 5.52 -8.48
C PHE A 230 -24.97 5.32 -6.99
N VAL A 231 -23.83 4.72 -6.63
CA VAL A 231 -23.55 4.30 -5.24
C VAL A 231 -22.87 5.42 -4.44
N LYS A 232 -21.89 6.10 -5.04
CA LYS A 232 -21.07 7.13 -4.38
C LYS A 232 -21.87 8.30 -3.81
N PRO A 233 -22.93 8.84 -4.47
CA PRO A 233 -23.73 9.92 -3.90
C PRO A 233 -24.48 9.50 -2.64
N ILE A 234 -25.05 8.28 -2.64
CA ILE A 234 -25.79 7.71 -1.52
C ILE A 234 -24.83 7.44 -0.36
N TYR A 235 -23.70 6.80 -0.65
CA TYR A 235 -22.64 6.53 0.32
C TYR A 235 -22.17 7.80 1.03
N ARG A 236 -21.88 8.88 0.28
CA ARG A 236 -21.43 10.16 0.86
C ARG A 236 -22.46 10.79 1.79
N ARG A 237 -23.75 10.70 1.46
CA ARG A 237 -24.82 11.23 2.32
C ARG A 237 -24.92 10.43 3.62
N GLY A 238 -24.84 9.10 3.55
CA GLY A 238 -24.87 8.24 4.73
C GLY A 238 -23.65 8.42 5.65
N THR A 239 -22.44 8.53 5.10
CA THR A 239 -21.22 8.71 5.92
C THR A 239 -21.15 10.07 6.61
N ASN A 240 -21.67 11.13 5.99
CA ASN A 240 -21.73 12.46 6.61
C ASN A 240 -22.72 12.51 7.78
N ALA A 241 -23.80 11.72 7.72
CA ALA A 241 -24.82 11.65 8.77
C ALA A 241 -24.38 10.83 9.99
N LEU A 242 -23.45 9.88 9.82
CA LEU A 242 -23.02 8.95 10.87
C LEU A 242 -21.87 9.46 11.75
N GLY A 243 -21.36 10.68 11.54
CA GLY A 243 -20.35 11.31 12.41
C GLY A 243 -19.00 10.57 12.51
N ARG A 244 -18.81 9.45 11.80
CA ARG A 244 -17.57 8.67 11.80
C ARG A 244 -16.52 9.39 10.98
N ARG A 245 -15.73 10.26 11.62
CA ARG A 245 -14.47 10.79 11.11
C ARG A 245 -13.37 9.72 11.14
N ASP A 246 -13.63 8.55 10.60
CA ASP A 246 -12.58 7.56 10.34
C ASP A 246 -11.98 7.83 8.95
N TRP A 247 -11.66 9.11 8.70
CA TRP A 247 -11.13 9.56 7.43
C TRP A 247 -9.67 9.16 7.37
N GLU A 248 -9.41 8.01 6.74
CA GLU A 248 -8.11 7.62 6.16
C GLU A 248 -7.18 8.83 6.01
N GLU A 249 -6.23 8.99 6.93
CA GLU A 249 -5.28 10.11 6.91
C GLU A 249 -4.62 10.20 5.53
N ARG A 250 -4.94 11.25 4.79
CA ARG A 250 -4.36 11.51 3.47
C ARG A 250 -3.43 12.69 3.61
N ARG A 251 -2.37 12.71 2.81
CA ARG A 251 -1.51 13.88 2.73
C ARG A 251 -2.38 15.07 2.33
N PRO A 252 -2.31 16.23 3.01
CA PRO A 252 -3.09 17.39 2.59
C PRO A 252 -2.78 17.78 1.14
N SER A 253 -3.74 18.35 0.41
CA SER A 253 -3.51 18.80 -0.97
C SER A 253 -2.53 19.96 -1.07
N SER A 254 -2.30 20.68 0.03
CA SER A 254 -1.31 21.74 0.19
C SER A 254 0.10 21.20 0.47
N GLY A 255 0.24 19.98 1.00
CA GLY A 255 1.52 19.42 1.43
C GLY A 255 1.60 19.24 2.96
N PRO A 256 2.81 19.21 3.55
CA PRO A 256 4.11 19.28 2.87
C PRO A 256 4.28 18.12 1.87
N TRP A 257 5.05 18.32 0.80
CA TRP A 257 5.38 17.28 -0.18
C TRP A 257 6.72 16.64 0.20
N PRO A 258 6.95 15.36 -0.12
CA PRO A 258 8.24 14.74 0.18
C PRO A 258 9.36 15.40 -0.62
N ASN A 259 10.55 15.44 -0.03
CA ASN A 259 11.78 15.76 -0.74
C ASN A 259 12.12 14.60 -1.68
N TRP A 260 12.48 14.89 -2.92
CA TRP A 260 12.89 13.82 -3.83
C TRP A 260 14.36 13.51 -3.68
N THR A 261 14.67 12.23 -3.58
CA THR A 261 16.03 11.71 -3.47
C THR A 261 16.42 10.99 -4.76
N GLY A 262 17.71 10.69 -4.92
CA GLY A 262 18.20 9.96 -6.09
C GLY A 262 17.56 8.57 -6.25
N PRO A 263 17.65 7.98 -7.46
CA PRO A 263 17.04 6.69 -7.74
C PRO A 263 17.66 5.59 -6.89
N VAL A 264 16.84 4.65 -6.43
CA VAL A 264 17.31 3.48 -5.65
C VAL A 264 17.59 2.26 -6.55
N GLY A 265 17.12 2.27 -7.79
CA GLY A 265 17.36 1.22 -8.79
C GLY A 265 16.49 -0.02 -8.60
N ARG A 266 16.62 -1.01 -9.50
CA ARG A 266 15.96 -2.33 -9.38
C ARG A 266 16.69 -3.24 -8.38
N ARG A 267 16.03 -4.31 -7.92
CA ARG A 267 16.68 -5.38 -7.13
C ARG A 267 17.32 -6.40 -8.06
#